data_AF-A0A9Q1CC21-F1
#
_entry.id   AF-A0A9Q1CC21-F1
#
_cell.length_a   1.000
_cell.length_b   1.000
_cell.length_c   1.000
_cell.angle_alpha   90.00
_cell.angle_beta   90.00
_cell.angle_gamma   90.00
#
_symmetry.space_group_name_H-M   'P 1'
#
loop_
_entity.id
_entity.type
_entity.pdbx_description
1 polymer ?
#
loop_
_entity_poly.entity_id
_entity_poly.type
_entity_poly.pdbx_seq_one_letter_code
_entity_poly.pdbx_strand_id
1 'polypeptide(L)'
;MLAEVKTLLSDGGEFSEEKESKVKDILKELKTINPFLVSIGINEDERDMVVKAMGFTRGHWFKCPNGHVYAIGECGGAMQRSYCPECKASIGGESHRLDEGNVVASEMDGALHPAYSEEANNMMNFEELV
;
A
#
# COMPACT_ATOMS: atom_id res chain seq x y z
N MET A 1 -23.92 -4.52 10.70
CA MET A 1 -23.06 -4.56 9.50
C MET A 1 -23.83 -4.57 8.17
N LEU A 2 -24.17 -5.70 7.53
CA LEU A 2 -24.65 -5.67 6.13
C LEU A 2 -26.00 -4.93 5.92
N ALA A 3 -26.96 -5.14 6.83
CA ALA A 3 -28.23 -4.40 6.83
C ALA A 3 -28.03 -2.89 7.08
N GLU A 4 -27.11 -2.56 7.98
CA GLU A 4 -26.78 -1.20 8.38
C GLU A 4 -26.07 -0.42 7.27
N VAL A 5 -25.10 -1.04 6.58
CA VAL A 5 -24.47 -0.48 5.37
C VAL A 5 -25.51 -0.19 4.30
N LYS A 6 -26.43 -1.13 4.07
CA LYS A 6 -27.51 -0.96 3.09
C LYS A 6 -28.42 0.21 3.44
N THR A 7 -28.76 0.38 4.71
CA THR A 7 -29.54 1.54 5.17
C THR A 7 -28.77 2.84 4.99
N LEU A 8 -27.48 2.88 5.35
CA LEU A 8 -26.66 4.09 5.24
C LEU A 8 -26.43 4.54 3.79
N LEU A 9 -26.29 3.60 2.85
CA LEU A 9 -25.93 3.87 1.45
C LEU A 9 -27.11 3.85 0.48
N SER A 10 -28.29 3.39 0.89
CA SER A 10 -29.44 3.21 -0.01
C SER A 10 -30.75 3.79 0.54
N ASP A 11 -30.68 4.74 1.45
CA ASP A 11 -31.85 5.47 1.97
C ASP A 11 -32.38 6.57 1.03
N GLY A 12 -31.66 6.85 -0.07
CA GLY A 12 -32.02 7.88 -1.05
C GLY A 12 -31.79 9.32 -0.56
N GLY A 13 -31.21 9.50 0.63
CA GLY A 13 -30.83 10.80 1.17
C GLY A 13 -29.41 11.21 0.78
N GLU A 14 -29.04 12.45 1.09
CA GLU A 14 -27.68 12.96 0.90
C GLU A 14 -26.68 12.17 1.75
N PHE A 15 -25.46 12.00 1.21
CA PHE A 15 -24.36 11.35 1.90
C PHE A 15 -23.62 12.38 2.77
N SER A 16 -24.08 12.53 4.01
CA SER A 16 -23.52 13.47 4.99
C SER A 16 -22.23 12.97 5.64
N GLU A 17 -21.48 13.89 6.27
CA GLU A 17 -20.27 13.56 7.04
C GLU A 17 -20.54 12.51 8.14
N GLU A 18 -21.71 12.54 8.77
CA GLU A 18 -22.09 11.53 9.78
C GLU A 18 -22.21 10.13 9.17
N LYS A 19 -22.80 10.02 7.96
CA LYS A 19 -22.87 8.75 7.23
C LYS A 19 -21.48 8.29 6.81
N GLU A 20 -20.64 9.20 6.34
CA GLU A 20 -19.24 8.90 5.99
C GLU A 20 -18.48 8.32 7.18
N SER A 21 -18.60 8.94 8.36
CA SER A 21 -17.95 8.47 9.59
C SER A 21 -18.37 7.03 9.94
N LYS A 22 -19.69 6.76 9.95
CA LYS A 22 -20.21 5.40 10.25
C LYS A 22 -19.77 4.36 9.22
N VAL A 23 -19.73 4.72 7.94
CA VAL A 23 -19.25 3.83 6.88
C VAL A 23 -17.76 3.53 7.05
N LYS A 24 -16.94 4.52 7.46
CA LYS A 24 -15.52 4.32 7.78
C LYS A 24 -15.34 3.36 8.94
N ASP A 25 -16.14 3.47 10.00
CA ASP A 25 -16.09 2.57 11.15
C ASP A 25 -16.43 1.12 10.76
N ILE A 26 -17.49 0.92 9.98
CA ILE A 26 -17.88 -0.41 9.49
C ILE A 26 -16.80 -0.98 8.55
N LEU A 27 -16.20 -0.16 7.69
CA LEU A 27 -15.06 -0.57 6.86
C LEU A 27 -13.86 -1.00 7.69
N LYS A 28 -13.59 -0.32 8.81
CA LYS A 28 -12.51 -0.67 9.73
C LYS A 28 -12.75 -2.02 10.40
N GLU A 29 -13.97 -2.28 10.87
CA GLU A 29 -14.35 -3.62 11.39
C GLU A 29 -14.31 -4.70 10.30
N LEU A 30 -14.75 -4.41 9.08
CA LEU A 30 -14.69 -5.38 7.98
C LEU A 30 -13.26 -5.78 7.64
N LYS A 31 -12.32 -4.81 7.66
CA LYS A 31 -10.89 -5.06 7.43
C LYS A 31 -10.25 -5.93 8.51
N THR A 32 -10.75 -5.89 9.75
CA THR A 32 -10.24 -6.78 10.82
C THR A 32 -10.74 -8.22 10.67
N ILE A 33 -11.93 -8.40 10.07
CA ILE A 33 -12.54 -9.72 9.85
C ILE A 33 -12.04 -10.38 8.56
N ASN A 34 -11.87 -9.60 7.50
CA ASN A 34 -11.46 -10.10 6.19
C ASN A 34 -10.15 -9.42 5.74
N PRO A 35 -9.00 -10.09 5.91
CA PRO A 35 -7.70 -9.58 5.49
C PRO A 35 -7.63 -9.24 3.99
N PHE A 36 -8.46 -9.88 3.16
CA PHE A 36 -8.55 -9.56 1.73
C PHE A 36 -9.22 -8.21 1.43
N LEU A 37 -9.84 -7.55 2.41
CA LEU A 37 -10.32 -6.17 2.27
C LEU A 37 -9.23 -5.12 2.56
N VAL A 38 -8.04 -5.56 2.98
CA VAL A 38 -6.85 -4.72 3.07
C VAL A 38 -6.09 -4.81 1.76
N SER A 39 -5.59 -3.66 1.27
CA SER A 39 -4.86 -3.50 -0.02
C SER A 39 -3.81 -4.59 -0.30
N ILE A 40 -3.25 -5.15 0.76
CA ILE A 40 -2.07 -6.03 0.75
C ILE A 40 -2.33 -7.40 1.40
N GLY A 41 -3.58 -7.72 1.75
CA GLY A 41 -3.96 -9.04 2.25
C GLY A 41 -3.56 -9.37 3.70
N ILE A 42 -2.99 -8.42 4.45
CA ILE A 42 -2.56 -8.57 5.86
C ILE A 42 -3.09 -7.42 6.72
N ASN A 43 -3.22 -7.63 8.03
CA ASN A 43 -3.66 -6.59 8.96
C ASN A 43 -2.52 -5.60 9.33
N GLU A 44 -2.84 -4.55 10.10
CA GLU A 44 -1.87 -3.50 10.46
C GLU A 44 -0.73 -4.00 11.35
N ASP A 45 -1.02 -4.88 12.31
CA ASP A 45 0.01 -5.45 13.19
C ASP A 45 0.96 -6.37 12.41
N GLU A 46 0.43 -7.18 11.50
CA GLU A 46 1.21 -8.03 10.60
C GLU A 46 2.10 -7.20 9.67
N ARG A 47 1.55 -6.16 9.07
CA ARG A 47 2.32 -5.21 8.25
C ARG A 47 3.46 -4.62 9.05
N ASP A 48 3.19 -4.11 10.25
CA ASP A 48 4.21 -3.51 11.10
C ASP A 48 5.30 -4.52 11.50
N MET A 49 4.93 -5.77 11.79
CA MET A 49 5.89 -6.85 12.06
C MET A 49 6.77 -7.14 10.85
N VAL A 50 6.19 -7.24 9.65
CA VAL A 50 6.93 -7.49 8.40
C VAL A 50 7.90 -6.35 8.11
N VAL A 51 7.45 -5.10 8.18
CA VAL A 51 8.31 -3.92 7.93
C VAL A 51 9.48 -3.87 8.92
N LYS A 52 9.22 -4.08 10.21
CA LYS A 52 10.27 -4.13 11.24
C LYS A 52 11.24 -5.29 11.04
N ALA A 53 10.74 -6.47 10.67
CA ALA A 53 11.57 -7.66 10.46
C ALA A 53 12.49 -7.53 9.25
N MET A 54 12.03 -6.88 8.18
CA MET A 54 12.85 -6.64 6.98
C MET A 54 13.91 -5.56 7.19
N GLY A 55 13.67 -4.60 8.10
CA GLY A 55 14.67 -3.61 8.53
C GLY A 55 15.06 -2.59 7.46
N PHE A 56 14.24 -2.44 6.41
CA PHE A 56 14.46 -1.43 5.37
C PHE A 56 14.05 -0.03 5.84
N THR A 57 14.68 0.99 5.27
CA THR A 57 14.17 2.36 5.35
C THR A 57 12.90 2.51 4.51
N ARG A 58 12.23 3.66 4.62
CA ARG A 58 11.06 3.97 3.79
C ARG A 58 11.41 3.98 2.29
N GLY A 59 10.52 3.46 1.45
CA GLY A 59 10.62 3.50 -0.01
C GLY A 59 11.13 2.21 -0.64
N HIS A 60 11.26 1.12 0.12
CA HIS A 60 11.72 -0.18 -0.39
C HIS A 60 10.57 -1.10 -0.84
N TRP A 61 9.32 -0.72 -0.59
CA TRP A 61 8.15 -1.53 -0.90
C TRP A 61 7.46 -1.04 -2.18
N PHE A 62 7.08 -1.99 -3.03
CA PHE A 62 6.51 -1.76 -4.36
C PHE A 62 5.34 -2.70 -4.63
N LYS A 63 4.52 -2.36 -5.63
CA LYS A 63 3.44 -3.19 -6.15
C LYS A 63 3.64 -3.46 -7.62
N CYS A 64 3.34 -4.68 -8.03
CA CYS A 64 3.21 -5.02 -9.44
C CYS A 64 1.95 -4.36 -10.05
N PRO A 65 1.75 -4.38 -11.37
CA PRO A 65 0.56 -3.80 -12.02
C PRO A 65 -0.78 -4.35 -11.51
N ASN A 66 -0.78 -5.53 -10.88
CA ASN A 66 -1.96 -6.17 -10.30
C ASN A 66 -2.09 -5.99 -8.78
N GLY A 67 -1.24 -5.16 -8.15
CA GLY A 67 -1.36 -4.79 -6.73
C GLY A 67 -0.58 -5.65 -5.74
N HIS A 68 -0.02 -6.80 -6.14
CA HIS A 68 0.78 -7.64 -5.23
C HIS A 68 2.07 -6.94 -4.79
N VAL A 69 2.33 -6.95 -3.48
CA VAL A 69 3.47 -6.27 -2.86
C VAL A 69 4.75 -7.08 -3.01
N TYR A 70 5.84 -6.39 -3.30
CA TYR A 70 7.20 -6.92 -3.23
C TYR A 70 8.15 -5.85 -2.68
N ALA A 71 9.35 -6.26 -2.29
CA ALA A 71 10.38 -5.33 -1.83
C ALA A 71 11.60 -5.37 -2.75
N ILE A 72 12.27 -4.22 -2.90
CA ILE A 72 13.59 -4.12 -3.52
C ILE A 72 14.59 -3.82 -2.40
N GLY A 73 15.55 -4.72 -2.20
CA GLY A 73 16.61 -4.57 -1.20
C GLY A 73 17.73 -3.61 -1.63
N GLU A 74 18.89 -3.73 -1.01
CA GLU A 74 20.09 -2.93 -1.30
C GLU A 74 19.83 -1.41 -1.24
N CYS A 75 19.96 -0.69 -2.35
CA CYS A 75 19.68 0.74 -2.43
C CYS A 75 18.18 1.07 -2.51
N GLY A 76 17.31 0.08 -2.68
CA GLY A 76 15.86 0.29 -2.83
C GLY A 76 15.43 0.86 -4.18
N GLY A 77 16.31 0.85 -5.19
CA GLY A 77 15.98 1.18 -6.57
C GLY A 77 16.04 -0.03 -7.51
N ALA A 78 15.18 -0.04 -8.52
CA ALA A 78 15.03 -1.16 -9.45
C ALA A 78 16.26 -1.36 -10.35
N MET A 79 17.05 -2.39 -10.05
CA MET A 79 18.25 -2.76 -10.81
C MET A 79 18.15 -4.14 -11.49
N GLN A 80 17.12 -4.91 -11.14
CA GLN A 80 16.88 -6.24 -11.67
C GLN A 80 15.38 -6.40 -11.96
N ARG A 81 15.06 -7.02 -13.10
CA ARG A 81 13.71 -7.44 -13.46
C ARG A 81 13.47 -8.87 -13.01
N SER A 82 12.27 -9.12 -12.51
CA SER A 82 11.78 -10.45 -12.16
C SER A 82 10.29 -10.55 -12.48
N TYR A 83 9.63 -11.60 -11.99
CA TYR A 83 8.21 -11.84 -12.18
C TYR A 83 7.51 -11.97 -10.84
N CYS A 84 6.35 -11.31 -10.73
CA CYS A 84 5.48 -11.43 -9.57
C CYS A 84 5.17 -12.92 -9.30
N PRO A 85 5.38 -13.43 -8.07
CA PRO A 85 5.17 -14.84 -7.78
C PRO A 85 3.70 -15.26 -7.96
N GLU A 86 2.76 -14.32 -7.80
CA GLU A 86 1.31 -14.55 -7.85
C GLU A 86 0.76 -14.42 -9.28
N CYS A 87 0.92 -13.26 -9.91
CA CYS A 87 0.29 -12.96 -11.20
C CYS A 87 1.22 -13.04 -12.42
N LYS A 88 2.51 -13.29 -12.22
CA LYS A 88 3.55 -13.37 -13.27
C LYS A 88 3.78 -12.09 -14.08
N ALA A 89 3.17 -10.97 -13.69
CA ALA A 89 3.50 -9.65 -14.26
C ALA A 89 4.96 -9.28 -13.97
N SER A 90 5.56 -8.44 -14.83
CA SER A 90 6.92 -7.94 -14.63
C SER A 90 7.02 -7.11 -13.35
N ILE A 91 8.05 -7.36 -12.54
CA ILE A 91 8.36 -6.60 -11.33
C ILE A 91 9.82 -6.13 -11.34
N GLY A 92 10.11 -5.10 -10.56
CA GLY A 92 11.42 -4.46 -10.54
C GLY A 92 11.61 -3.58 -11.77
N GLY A 93 12.76 -3.70 -12.42
CA GLY A 93 13.16 -2.85 -13.53
C GLY A 93 14.68 -2.71 -13.61
N GLU A 94 15.19 -1.68 -14.28
CA GLU A 94 16.61 -1.51 -14.55
C GLU A 94 17.03 -0.05 -14.42
N SER A 95 18.31 0.19 -14.13
CA SER A 95 18.89 1.54 -14.02
C SER A 95 18.14 2.43 -13.02
N HIS A 96 17.71 1.85 -11.90
CA HIS A 96 16.89 2.44 -10.84
C HIS A 96 15.51 2.92 -11.32
N ARG A 97 15.04 2.45 -12.48
CA ARG A 97 13.72 2.74 -13.02
C ARG A 97 12.86 1.50 -12.97
N LEU A 98 11.70 1.63 -12.36
CA LEU A 98 10.69 0.59 -12.37
C LEU A 98 10.19 0.34 -13.80
N ASP A 99 9.86 -0.90 -14.08
CA ASP A 99 9.06 -1.25 -15.25
C ASP A 99 7.67 -0.62 -15.18
N GLU A 100 7.07 -0.40 -16.35
CA GLU A 100 5.74 0.21 -16.47
C GLU A 100 4.68 -0.51 -15.60
N GLY A 101 3.85 0.28 -14.92
CA GLY A 101 2.77 -0.20 -14.04
C GLY A 101 3.24 -0.66 -12.65
N ASN A 102 4.54 -0.72 -12.38
CA ASN A 102 5.05 -0.91 -11.03
C ASN A 102 5.04 0.43 -10.28
N VAL A 103 4.60 0.42 -9.03
CA VAL A 103 4.46 1.63 -8.21
C VAL A 103 4.93 1.40 -6.78
N VAL A 104 5.22 2.47 -6.03
CA VAL A 104 5.54 2.39 -4.60
C VAL A 104 4.33 1.86 -3.81
N ALA A 105 4.58 1.00 -2.85
CA ALA A 105 3.57 0.45 -1.94
C ALA A 105 3.50 1.28 -0.66
N SER A 106 3.02 2.52 -0.77
CA SER A 106 2.94 3.46 0.36
C SER A 106 2.20 2.90 1.57
N GLU A 107 1.28 1.96 1.38
CA GLU A 107 0.56 1.32 2.47
C GLU A 107 1.43 0.43 3.38
N MET A 108 2.66 0.07 2.96
CA MET A 108 3.59 -0.71 3.78
C MET A 108 4.31 0.18 4.79
N ASP A 109 4.86 1.31 4.36
CA ASP A 109 5.81 2.11 5.16
C ASP A 109 5.58 3.63 5.12
N GLY A 110 4.56 4.09 4.39
CA GLY A 110 4.22 5.50 4.21
C GLY A 110 5.05 6.24 3.15
N ALA A 111 5.91 5.56 2.39
CA ALA A 111 6.75 6.21 1.39
C ALA A 111 5.95 6.70 0.18
N LEU A 112 6.26 7.89 -0.31
CA LEU A 112 5.69 8.43 -1.56
C LEU A 112 6.59 8.17 -2.76
N HIS A 113 7.89 7.99 -2.51
CA HIS A 113 8.91 7.77 -3.53
C HIS A 113 9.75 6.52 -3.22
N PRO A 114 10.39 5.90 -4.24
CA PRO A 114 11.37 4.84 -4.03
C PRO A 114 12.52 5.31 -3.13
N ALA A 115 13.15 4.42 -2.36
CA ALA A 115 14.26 4.79 -1.48
C ALA A 115 15.47 5.32 -2.27
N TYR A 116 15.68 4.82 -3.49
CA TYR A 116 16.59 5.40 -4.45
C TYR A 116 15.80 6.18 -5.52
N SER A 117 15.74 7.49 -5.36
CA SER A 117 15.28 8.41 -6.39
C SER A 117 15.90 9.78 -6.18
N GLU A 118 15.86 10.66 -7.18
CA GLU A 118 16.29 12.06 -7.01
C GLU A 118 15.46 12.73 -5.89
N GLU A 119 14.19 12.36 -5.77
CA GLU A 119 13.25 12.81 -4.74
C GLU A 119 13.61 12.31 -3.34
N ALA A 120 14.01 11.05 -3.20
CA ALA A 120 14.44 10.49 -1.91
C ALA A 120 15.83 11.00 -1.49
N ASN A 121 16.73 11.25 -2.45
CA ASN A 121 17.99 11.93 -2.21
C ASN A 121 17.77 13.38 -1.71
N ASN A 122 16.63 13.99 -2.03
CA ASN A 122 16.16 15.26 -1.50
C ASN A 122 15.37 15.13 -0.18
N MET A 123 15.43 13.97 0.50
CA MET A 123 14.80 13.69 1.79
C MET A 123 13.25 13.78 1.80
N MET A 124 12.58 13.76 0.66
CA MET A 124 11.11 13.95 0.61
C MET A 124 10.29 12.78 1.20
N ASN A 125 10.89 11.62 1.43
CA ASN A 125 10.26 10.53 2.21
C ASN A 125 10.38 10.72 3.74
N PHE A 126 11.17 11.70 4.20
CA PHE A 126 11.46 11.99 5.60
C PHE A 126 10.80 13.27 6.12
N GLU A 127 10.09 14.02 5.27
CA GLU A 127 9.22 15.10 5.74
C GLU A 127 8.05 14.45 6.48
N GLU A 128 8.00 14.64 7.80
CA GLU A 128 6.87 14.20 8.61
C GLU A 128 5.59 14.82 8.04
N LEU A 129 4.57 13.98 7.80
CA LEU A 129 3.21 14.46 7.62
C LEU A 129 2.80 15.14 8.94
N VAL A 130 2.96 16.47 8.99
CA VAL A 130 2.55 17.35 10.10
C VAL A 130 1.04 17.30 10.27
#